data_AF-A0A4Q6AJE2-F1
#
_entry.id   AF-A0A4Q6AJE2-F1
#
_cell.length_a   1.000
_cell.length_b   1.000
_cell.length_c   1.000
_cell.angle_alpha   90.00
_cell.angle_beta   90.00
_cell.angle_gamma   90.00
#
_symmetry.space_group_name_H-M   'P 1'
#
loop_
_entity.id
_entity.type
_entity.pdbx_description
1 polymer ?
#
loop_
_entity_poly.entity_id
_entity_poly.type
_entity_poly.pdbx_seq_one_letter_code
_entity_poly.pdbx_strand_id
1 'polypeptide(L)'
;MLHRLKRNVLLILTLLAAVGIFYVSYTAGNLLGGWSKDNWWHGGVRVAFSFLAGMLVYRSKWIIDSRGGFLLPAVLLMLVFVFPYFEWNWLAEAFIVVFYFPFIVALGAGVKPGAHEKTLCLFSGQISYPLYMTHYAGIWIFGHYYTTKNPPTGELAWVIVGGIAFLLAFAYVVMRWFDMPVRRWLSKSMRK
;
A
#
# COMPACT_ATOMS: atom_id res chain seq x y z
N MET A 1 -18.09 -15.70 -6.57
CA MET A 1 -19.38 -15.37 -5.90
C MET A 1 -19.63 -13.86 -5.78
N LEU A 2 -18.61 -13.01 -5.57
CA LEU A 2 -18.77 -11.54 -5.45
C LEU A 2 -19.15 -10.78 -6.74
N HIS A 3 -19.00 -11.40 -7.94
CA HIS A 3 -19.29 -10.74 -9.21
C HIS A 3 -20.80 -10.51 -9.48
N ARG A 4 -21.71 -11.13 -8.70
CA ARG A 4 -23.18 -11.02 -8.89
C ARG A 4 -23.89 -10.04 -7.93
N LEU A 5 -23.17 -9.40 -7.01
CA LEU A 5 -23.79 -8.49 -6.04
C LEU A 5 -24.31 -7.22 -6.72
N LYS A 6 -25.56 -6.84 -6.45
CA LYS A 6 -26.17 -5.58 -6.93
C LYS A 6 -25.41 -4.38 -6.34
N ARG A 7 -25.31 -3.28 -7.11
CA ARG A 7 -24.59 -2.04 -6.70
C ARG A 7 -25.03 -1.53 -5.33
N ASN A 8 -26.33 -1.60 -5.02
CA ASN A 8 -26.88 -1.11 -3.75
C ASN A 8 -26.38 -1.93 -2.55
N VAL A 9 -26.23 -3.25 -2.70
CA VAL A 9 -25.68 -4.11 -1.64
C VAL A 9 -24.21 -3.79 -1.41
N LEU A 10 -23.46 -3.54 -2.49
CA LEU A 10 -22.06 -3.15 -2.39
C LEU A 10 -21.88 -1.81 -1.65
N LEU A 11 -22.74 -0.83 -1.92
CA LEU A 11 -22.76 0.45 -1.21
C LEU A 11 -23.01 0.27 0.28
N ILE A 12 -24.05 -0.49 0.64
CA ILE A 12 -24.39 -0.75 2.05
C ILE A 12 -23.22 -1.45 2.77
N LEU A 13 -22.63 -2.48 2.16
CA LEU A 13 -21.48 -3.18 2.73
C LEU A 13 -20.27 -2.25 2.89
N THR A 14 -20.02 -1.38 1.92
CA THR A 14 -18.91 -0.40 1.98
C THR A 14 -19.15 0.60 3.11
N LEU A 15 -20.38 1.09 3.30
CA LEU A 15 -20.73 1.99 4.40
C LEU A 15 -20.58 1.31 5.77
N LEU A 16 -21.03 0.05 5.91
CA LEU A 16 -20.83 -0.72 7.14
C LEU A 16 -19.35 -0.92 7.43
N ALA A 17 -18.54 -1.25 6.42
CA ALA A 17 -17.10 -1.38 6.58
C ALA A 17 -16.44 -0.04 6.94
N ALA A 18 -16.91 1.08 6.38
CA ALA A 18 -16.44 2.42 6.72
C ALA A 18 -16.71 2.76 8.20
N VAL A 19 -17.92 2.47 8.70
CA VAL A 19 -18.25 2.61 10.13
C VAL A 19 -17.32 1.75 10.98
N GLY A 20 -17.01 0.52 10.53
CA GLY A 20 -16.01 -0.33 11.19
C GLY A 20 -14.63 0.32 11.27
N ILE A 21 -14.18 1.00 10.21
CA ILE A 21 -12.89 1.73 10.21
C ILE A 21 -12.91 2.86 11.25
N PHE A 22 -13.97 3.66 11.30
CA PHE A 22 -14.10 4.72 12.30
C PHE A 22 -14.12 4.16 13.73
N TYR A 23 -14.82 3.05 13.96
CA TYR A 23 -14.87 2.39 15.26
C TYR A 23 -13.48 1.88 15.68
N VAL A 24 -12.79 1.14 14.81
CA VAL A 24 -11.42 0.65 15.05
C VAL A 24 -10.45 1.78 15.33
N SER A 25 -10.52 2.84 14.53
CA SER A 25 -9.62 3.98 14.66
C SER A 25 -9.85 4.70 15.99
N TYR A 26 -11.11 4.90 16.38
CA TYR A 26 -11.48 5.52 17.65
C TYR A 26 -11.04 4.69 18.86
N THR A 27 -11.22 3.36 18.84
CA THR A 27 -10.85 2.52 19.98
C THR A 27 -9.34 2.33 20.13
N ALA A 28 -8.60 2.28 19.01
CA ALA A 28 -7.15 2.06 19.01
C ALA A 28 -6.33 3.35 19.02
N GLY A 29 -6.95 4.50 18.78
CA GLY A 29 -6.27 5.79 18.59
C GLY A 29 -5.51 5.93 17.25
N ASN A 30 -5.43 4.85 16.45
CA ASN A 30 -4.80 4.79 15.14
C ASN A 30 -5.28 3.56 14.35
N LEU A 31 -4.90 3.47 13.07
CA LEU A 31 -5.18 2.37 12.16
C LEU A 31 -3.98 1.44 11.91
N LEU A 32 -2.92 1.52 12.74
CA LEU A 32 -1.72 0.69 12.63
C LEU A 32 -1.93 -0.75 13.12
N GLY A 33 -3.07 -1.04 13.74
CA GLY A 33 -3.46 -2.40 14.14
C GLY A 33 -3.72 -3.35 12.95
N GLY A 34 -3.81 -4.65 13.24
CA GLY A 34 -4.11 -5.69 12.24
C GLY A 34 -3.03 -6.75 12.03
N TRP A 35 -1.89 -6.65 12.72
CA TRP A 35 -0.75 -7.58 12.57
C TRP A 35 -0.54 -8.55 13.74
N SER A 36 -1.20 -8.32 14.88
CA SER A 36 -1.01 -9.08 16.13
C SER A 36 -2.25 -9.93 16.41
N LYS A 37 -2.09 -10.97 17.22
CA LYS A 37 -3.20 -11.86 17.61
C LYS A 37 -4.34 -11.10 18.32
N ASP A 38 -4.02 -10.05 19.05
CA ASP A 38 -5.04 -9.28 19.80
C ASP A 38 -5.82 -8.31 18.90
N ASN A 39 -5.19 -7.81 17.82
CA ASN A 39 -5.76 -6.80 16.93
C ASN A 39 -6.05 -7.35 15.52
N TRP A 40 -6.12 -8.67 15.34
CA TRP A 40 -6.30 -9.30 14.03
C TRP A 40 -7.55 -8.80 13.29
N TRP A 41 -8.62 -8.54 14.05
CA TRP A 41 -9.90 -8.08 13.51
C TRP A 41 -9.81 -6.66 12.91
N HIS A 42 -8.88 -5.82 13.39
CA HIS A 42 -8.61 -4.49 12.82
C HIS A 42 -8.15 -4.63 11.36
N GLY A 43 -7.29 -5.63 11.10
CA GLY A 43 -6.82 -5.95 9.76
C GLY A 43 -7.96 -6.45 8.87
N GLY A 44 -8.85 -7.28 9.40
CA GLY A 44 -10.04 -7.76 8.69
C GLY A 44 -10.95 -6.63 8.21
N VAL A 45 -11.24 -5.66 9.08
CA VAL A 45 -12.07 -4.49 8.73
C VAL A 45 -11.38 -3.62 7.67
N ARG A 46 -10.07 -3.38 7.79
CA ARG A 46 -9.26 -2.65 6.79
C ARG A 46 -9.32 -3.31 5.42
N VAL A 47 -9.06 -4.62 5.36
CA VAL A 47 -9.11 -5.39 4.10
C VAL A 47 -10.51 -5.38 3.50
N ALA A 48 -11.54 -5.60 4.32
CA ALA A 48 -12.93 -5.59 3.87
C ALA A 48 -13.31 -4.23 3.26
N PHE A 49 -13.00 -3.13 3.95
CA PHE A 49 -13.27 -1.79 3.44
C PHE A 49 -12.51 -1.52 2.14
N SER A 50 -11.19 -1.70 2.11
CA SER A 50 -10.38 -1.42 0.92
C SER A 50 -10.83 -2.23 -0.31
N PHE A 51 -11.20 -3.49 -0.10
CA PHE A 51 -11.69 -4.35 -1.17
C PHE A 51 -13.07 -3.91 -1.68
N LEU A 52 -14.01 -3.61 -0.79
CA LEU A 52 -15.36 -3.14 -1.14
C LEU A 52 -15.32 -1.77 -1.82
N ALA A 53 -14.53 -0.84 -1.30
CA ALA A 53 -14.32 0.49 -1.88
C ALA A 53 -13.71 0.39 -3.29
N GLY A 54 -12.67 -0.43 -3.48
CA GLY A 54 -12.07 -0.66 -4.80
C GLY A 54 -13.07 -1.26 -5.80
N MET A 55 -13.87 -2.25 -5.39
CA MET A 55 -14.94 -2.79 -6.22
C MET A 55 -16.01 -1.75 -6.57
N LEU A 56 -16.33 -0.86 -5.64
CA LEU A 56 -17.31 0.21 -5.84
C LEU A 56 -16.80 1.21 -6.87
N VAL A 57 -15.56 1.66 -6.77
CA VAL A 57 -14.91 2.54 -7.75
C VAL A 57 -14.94 1.90 -9.15
N TYR A 58 -14.53 0.63 -9.24
CA TYR A 58 -14.50 -0.12 -10.50
C TYR A 58 -15.90 -0.23 -11.13
N ARG A 59 -16.92 -0.61 -10.35
CA ARG A 59 -18.28 -0.83 -10.87
C ARG A 59 -19.03 0.45 -11.18
N SER A 60 -18.82 1.49 -10.38
CA SER A 60 -19.41 2.80 -10.62
C SER A 60 -18.74 3.54 -11.77
N LYS A 61 -17.69 2.97 -12.37
CA LYS A 61 -16.84 3.62 -13.37
C LYS A 61 -16.44 5.03 -12.91
N TRP A 62 -16.11 5.16 -11.63
CA TRP A 62 -15.61 6.40 -11.06
C TRP A 62 -14.18 6.61 -11.54
N ILE A 63 -14.10 7.09 -12.78
CA ILE A 63 -12.88 7.43 -13.47
C ILE A 63 -12.88 8.95 -13.56
N ILE A 64 -12.05 9.58 -12.74
CA ILE A 64 -11.92 11.03 -12.75
C ILE A 64 -10.79 11.36 -13.74
N ASP A 65 -11.16 11.93 -14.89
CA ASP A 65 -10.17 12.35 -15.88
C ASP A 65 -9.33 13.49 -15.30
N SER A 66 -8.02 13.28 -15.21
CA SER A 66 -7.10 14.24 -14.62
C SER A 66 -6.15 14.76 -15.69
N ARG A 67 -6.26 16.07 -15.97
CA ARG A 67 -5.35 16.77 -16.89
C ARG A 67 -3.91 16.83 -16.38
N GLY A 68 -3.69 16.58 -15.08
CA GLY A 68 -2.38 16.56 -14.43
C GLY A 68 -1.56 15.28 -14.64
N GLY A 69 -2.09 14.31 -15.40
CA GLY A 69 -1.36 13.07 -15.71
C GLY A 69 -0.98 12.24 -14.48
N PHE A 70 0.12 11.50 -14.59
CA PHE A 70 0.61 10.61 -13.52
C PHE A 70 1.09 11.34 -12.27
N LEU A 71 1.56 12.59 -12.42
CA LEU A 71 2.12 13.37 -11.31
C LEU A 71 1.07 13.71 -10.25
N LEU A 72 -0.18 13.97 -10.63
CA LEU A 72 -1.22 14.37 -9.69
C LEU A 72 -1.49 13.31 -8.61
N PRO A 73 -1.86 12.05 -8.93
CA PRO A 73 -2.07 11.03 -7.90
C PRO A 73 -0.78 10.68 -7.15
N ALA A 74 0.40 10.79 -7.79
CA ALA A 74 1.69 10.55 -7.14
C ALA A 74 1.98 11.58 -6.04
N VAL A 75 1.75 12.87 -6.32
CA VAL A 75 1.93 13.95 -5.33
C VAL A 75 0.90 13.83 -4.20
N LEU A 76 -0.36 13.58 -4.51
CA LEU A 76 -1.40 13.38 -3.48
C LEU A 76 -1.06 12.19 -2.56
N LEU A 77 -0.55 11.10 -3.12
CA LEU A 77 -0.09 9.96 -2.34
C LEU A 77 1.13 10.32 -1.46
N MET A 78 2.08 11.09 -2.01
CA MET A 78 3.26 11.54 -1.26
C MET A 78 2.88 12.43 -0.07
N LEU A 79 1.89 13.31 -0.22
CA LEU A 79 1.40 14.16 0.86
C LEU A 79 0.88 13.34 2.05
N VAL A 80 0.25 12.19 1.80
CA VAL A 80 -0.20 11.29 2.86
C VAL A 80 0.97 10.67 3.60
N PHE A 81 2.06 10.32 2.90
CA PHE A 81 3.24 9.73 3.53
C PHE A 81 4.06 10.72 4.37
N VAL A 82 3.98 12.01 4.07
CA VAL A 82 4.65 13.08 4.83
C VAL A 82 3.73 13.67 5.92
N PHE A 83 2.48 13.22 5.98
CA PHE A 83 1.50 13.77 6.90
C PHE A 83 1.92 13.53 8.37
N PRO A 84 2.03 14.59 9.20
CA PRO A 84 2.55 14.47 10.56
C PRO A 84 1.54 13.80 11.50
N TYR A 85 2.05 13.16 12.55
CA TYR A 85 1.24 12.59 13.62
C TYR A 85 0.78 13.69 14.59
N PHE A 86 -0.51 13.70 14.96
CA PHE A 86 -1.10 14.62 15.95
C PHE A 86 -2.18 13.94 16.80
N GLU A 87 -2.71 14.63 17.81
CA GLU A 87 -3.63 14.03 18.80
C GLU A 87 -4.93 13.45 18.22
N TRP A 88 -5.40 13.97 17.08
CA TRP A 88 -6.63 13.53 16.40
C TRP A 88 -6.34 12.57 15.24
N ASN A 89 -5.20 11.87 15.28
CA ASN A 89 -4.76 11.00 14.20
C ASN A 89 -5.76 9.88 13.89
N TRP A 90 -6.50 9.39 14.90
CA TRP A 90 -7.58 8.42 14.69
C TRP A 90 -8.63 8.92 13.67
N LEU A 91 -8.98 10.20 13.74
CA LEU A 91 -9.96 10.79 12.82
C LEU A 91 -9.32 11.04 11.46
N ALA A 92 -8.10 11.56 11.45
CA ALA A 92 -7.36 11.88 10.24
C ALA A 92 -7.10 10.62 9.39
N GLU A 93 -6.55 9.56 9.99
CA GLU A 93 -6.29 8.30 9.29
C GLU A 93 -7.58 7.65 8.80
N ALA A 94 -8.66 7.69 9.60
CA ALA A 94 -9.95 7.16 9.17
C ALA A 94 -10.50 7.92 7.95
N PHE A 95 -10.41 9.25 7.94
CA PHE A 95 -10.80 10.07 6.79
C PHE A 95 -9.93 9.81 5.57
N ILE A 96 -8.62 9.68 5.75
CA ILE A 96 -7.68 9.37 4.68
C ILE A 96 -8.03 8.00 4.06
N VAL A 97 -8.28 6.98 4.89
CA VAL A 97 -8.62 5.65 4.41
C VAL A 97 -9.98 5.63 3.73
N VAL A 98 -11.01 6.25 4.32
CA VAL A 98 -12.39 6.14 3.82
C VAL A 98 -12.66 7.01 2.60
N PHE A 99 -12.06 8.19 2.53
CA PHE A 99 -12.36 9.17 1.47
C PHE A 99 -11.16 9.43 0.56
N TYR A 100 -9.99 9.71 1.13
CA TYR A 100 -8.84 10.19 0.37
C TYR A 100 -8.23 9.10 -0.53
N PHE A 101 -8.04 7.87 -0.02
CA PHE A 101 -7.52 6.77 -0.84
C PHE A 101 -8.46 6.36 -1.97
N PRO A 102 -9.78 6.15 -1.75
CA PRO A 102 -10.70 5.88 -2.86
C PRO A 102 -10.70 7.00 -3.91
N PHE A 103 -10.57 8.27 -3.48
CA PHE A 103 -10.43 9.40 -4.38
C PHE A 103 -9.15 9.35 -5.22
N ILE A 104 -7.98 9.10 -4.61
CA ILE A 104 -6.72 8.91 -5.35
C ILE A 104 -6.83 7.75 -6.33
N VAL A 105 -7.45 6.63 -5.93
CA VAL A 105 -7.64 5.46 -6.80
C VAL A 105 -8.52 5.80 -8.00
N ALA A 106 -9.62 6.55 -7.79
CA ALA A 106 -10.50 7.02 -8.86
C ALA A 106 -9.80 7.99 -9.83
N LEU A 107 -8.94 8.88 -9.31
CA LEU A 107 -8.07 9.74 -10.12
C LEU A 107 -7.04 8.94 -10.91
N GLY A 108 -6.33 8.02 -10.25
CA GLY A 108 -5.32 7.16 -10.85
C GLY A 108 -5.88 6.26 -11.95
N ALA A 109 -7.12 5.80 -11.80
CA ALA A 109 -7.82 5.02 -12.84
C ALA A 109 -8.09 5.84 -14.11
N GLY A 110 -8.18 7.17 -14.02
CA GLY A 110 -8.34 8.07 -15.16
C GLY A 110 -7.04 8.52 -15.82
N VAL A 111 -5.88 8.26 -15.18
CA VAL A 111 -4.59 8.66 -15.73
C VAL A 111 -4.24 7.84 -16.97
N LYS A 112 -3.84 8.55 -18.03
CA LYS A 112 -3.23 7.96 -19.23
C LYS A 112 -1.74 8.28 -19.23
N PRO A 113 -0.88 7.41 -18.67
CA PRO A 113 0.54 7.71 -18.55
C PRO A 113 1.21 7.71 -19.93
N GLY A 114 2.18 8.59 -20.11
CA GLY A 114 3.06 8.58 -21.28
C GLY A 114 3.95 7.33 -21.34
N ALA A 115 4.68 7.14 -22.45
CA ALA A 115 5.53 5.94 -22.63
C ALA A 115 6.63 5.80 -21.57
N HIS A 116 7.27 6.92 -21.20
CA HIS A 116 8.31 6.96 -20.15
C HIS A 116 7.72 6.66 -18.77
N GLU A 117 6.63 7.33 -18.40
CA GLU A 117 5.93 7.12 -17.12
C GLU A 117 5.48 5.68 -16.96
N LYS A 118 4.91 5.08 -18.01
CA LYS A 118 4.51 3.66 -18.02
C LYS A 118 5.69 2.74 -17.74
N THR A 119 6.86 3.03 -18.31
CA THR A 119 8.07 2.23 -18.09
C THR A 119 8.54 2.33 -16.63
N LEU A 120 8.53 3.53 -16.05
CA LEU A 120 8.86 3.75 -14.65
C LEU A 120 7.87 3.04 -13.71
N CYS A 121 6.56 3.17 -13.94
CA CYS A 121 5.54 2.50 -13.15
C CYS A 121 5.68 0.98 -13.17
N LEU A 122 5.97 0.41 -14.35
CA LEU A 122 6.19 -1.02 -14.49
C LEU A 122 7.46 -1.48 -13.78
N PHE A 123 8.56 -0.71 -13.89
CA PHE A 123 9.81 -1.00 -13.20
C PHE A 123 9.63 -0.94 -11.68
N SER A 124 9.04 0.14 -11.16
CA SER A 124 8.76 0.32 -9.74
C SER A 124 7.84 -0.78 -9.19
N GLY A 125 6.86 -1.21 -9.97
CA GLY A 125 5.99 -2.34 -9.60
C GLY A 125 6.68 -3.70 -9.63
N GLN A 126 7.69 -3.89 -10.47
CA GLN A 126 8.46 -5.14 -10.51
C GLN A 126 9.44 -5.26 -9.36
N ILE A 127 10.08 -4.16 -8.95
CA ILE A 127 11.04 -4.16 -7.84
C ILE A 127 10.34 -4.16 -6.47
N SER A 128 9.15 -3.58 -6.37
CA SER A 128 8.42 -3.50 -5.10
C SER A 128 8.03 -4.86 -4.54
N TYR A 129 7.75 -5.85 -5.40
CA TYR A 129 7.39 -7.20 -4.96
C TYR A 129 8.55 -7.94 -4.25
N PRO A 130 9.75 -8.12 -4.84
CA PRO A 130 10.87 -8.74 -4.15
C PRO A 130 11.31 -7.90 -2.95
N LEU A 131 11.30 -6.57 -3.05
CA LEU A 131 11.61 -5.70 -1.92
C LEU A 131 10.63 -5.92 -0.75
N TYR A 132 9.33 -6.03 -1.03
CA TYR A 132 8.31 -6.31 -0.02
C TYR A 132 8.53 -7.67 0.66
N MET A 133 8.99 -8.69 -0.08
CA MET A 133 9.28 -9.98 0.53
C MET A 133 10.54 -9.94 1.41
N THR A 134 11.54 -9.16 1.05
CA THR A 134 12.85 -9.19 1.72
C THR A 134 13.00 -8.15 2.83
N HIS A 135 12.30 -7.02 2.76
CA HIS A 135 12.50 -5.91 3.69
C HIS A 135 12.15 -6.25 5.14
N TYR A 136 11.14 -7.10 5.40
CA TYR A 136 10.77 -7.49 6.76
C TYR A 136 11.94 -8.16 7.50
N ALA A 137 12.68 -9.05 6.82
CA ALA A 137 13.89 -9.64 7.39
C ALA A 137 14.93 -8.57 7.72
N GLY A 138 15.11 -7.58 6.83
CA GLY A 138 15.98 -6.44 7.06
C GLY A 138 15.56 -5.61 8.30
N ILE A 139 14.27 -5.36 8.48
CA ILE A 139 13.73 -4.64 9.64
C ILE A 139 14.04 -5.39 10.94
N TRP A 140 13.87 -6.72 10.97
CA TRP A 140 14.18 -7.52 12.16
C TRP A 140 15.67 -7.52 12.50
N ILE A 141 16.53 -7.66 11.49
CA ILE A 141 17.99 -7.60 11.68
C ILE A 141 18.40 -6.21 12.21
N PHE A 142 17.86 -5.15 11.61
CA PHE A 142 18.12 -3.78 12.04
C PHE A 142 17.59 -3.52 13.47
N GLY A 143 16.38 -3.98 13.79
CA GLY A 143 15.80 -3.83 15.12
C GLY A 143 16.61 -4.55 16.21
N HIS A 144 17.15 -5.74 15.90
CA HIS A 144 18.05 -6.44 16.80
C HIS A 144 19.37 -5.70 16.99
N TYR A 145 19.97 -5.19 15.92
CA TYR A 145 21.19 -4.39 15.98
C TYR A 145 20.99 -3.11 16.81
N TYR A 146 19.88 -2.40 16.58
CA TYR A 146 19.55 -1.16 17.29
C TYR A 146 19.43 -1.39 18.80
N THR A 147 18.69 -2.42 19.20
CA THR A 147 18.45 -2.71 20.64
C THR A 147 19.67 -3.27 21.36
N THR A 148 20.58 -3.96 20.67
CA THR A 148 21.78 -4.55 21.29
C THR A 148 22.99 -3.62 21.32
N LYS A 149 23.15 -2.74 20.33
CA LYS A 149 24.36 -1.90 20.20
C LYS A 149 24.16 -0.44 20.54
N ASN A 150 22.92 0.08 20.58
CA ASN A 150 22.59 1.49 20.84
C ASN A 150 23.57 2.47 20.13
N PRO A 151 23.72 2.38 18.79
CA PRO A 151 24.72 3.15 18.07
C PRO A 151 24.45 4.66 18.14
N PRO A 152 25.51 5.50 18.11
CA PRO A 152 25.36 6.95 18.02
C PRO A 152 24.60 7.37 16.75
N THR A 153 23.90 8.51 16.81
CA THR A 153 23.02 9.00 15.74
C THR A 153 23.73 9.16 14.39
N GLY A 154 25.02 9.51 14.39
CA GLY A 154 25.82 9.65 13.17
C GLY A 154 26.10 8.32 12.46
N GLU A 155 26.43 7.26 13.22
CA GLU A 155 26.63 5.91 12.67
C GLU A 155 25.31 5.30 12.21
N LEU A 156 24.23 5.57 12.96
CA LEU A 156 22.89 5.07 12.64
C LEU A 156 22.43 5.53 11.26
N ALA A 157 22.68 6.79 10.88
CA ALA A 157 22.32 7.30 9.56
C ALA A 157 23.01 6.52 8.43
N TRP A 158 24.30 6.21 8.57
CA TRP A 158 25.05 5.43 7.59
C TRP A 158 24.57 3.98 7.51
N VAL A 159 24.26 3.37 8.65
CA VAL A 159 23.70 2.00 8.71
C VAL A 159 22.33 1.96 8.01
N ILE A 160 21.47 2.95 8.22
CA ILE A 160 20.15 3.03 7.58
C ILE A 160 20.29 3.21 6.07
N VAL A 161 21.09 4.19 5.62
CA VAL A 161 21.30 4.45 4.18
C VAL A 161 21.92 3.24 3.50
N GLY A 162 22.95 2.63 4.11
CA GLY A 162 23.59 1.42 3.61
C GLY A 162 22.63 0.22 3.58
N GLY A 163 21.80 0.05 4.61
CA GLY A 163 20.79 -0.99 4.68
C GLY A 163 19.71 -0.87 3.61
N ILE A 164 19.21 0.35 3.36
CA ILE A 164 18.26 0.63 2.27
C ILE A 164 18.90 0.33 0.92
N ALA A 165 20.12 0.82 0.67
CA ALA A 165 20.84 0.55 -0.58
C ALA A 165 21.08 -0.95 -0.79
N PHE A 166 21.47 -1.68 0.26
CA PHE A 166 21.65 -3.12 0.24
C PHE A 166 20.34 -3.87 -0.07
N LEU A 167 19.24 -3.52 0.60
CA LEU A 167 17.93 -4.14 0.36
C LEU A 167 17.43 -3.89 -1.06
N LEU A 168 17.64 -2.69 -1.61
CA LEU A 168 17.30 -2.36 -2.99
C LEU A 168 18.15 -3.16 -3.99
N ALA A 169 19.46 -3.25 -3.77
CA ALA A 169 20.35 -4.04 -4.61
C ALA A 169 19.99 -5.53 -4.56
N PHE A 170 19.73 -6.05 -3.37
CA PHE A 170 19.29 -7.43 -3.17
C PHE A 170 17.95 -7.71 -3.85
N ALA A 171 16.95 -6.83 -3.67
CA ALA A 171 15.67 -6.93 -4.34
C ALA A 171 15.82 -6.91 -5.87
N TYR A 172 16.73 -6.10 -6.41
CA TYR A 172 17.03 -6.07 -7.84
C TYR A 172 17.63 -7.39 -8.34
N VAL A 173 18.57 -7.98 -7.61
CA VAL A 173 19.15 -9.29 -7.96
C VAL A 173 18.08 -10.37 -7.95
N VAL A 174 17.25 -10.43 -6.89
CA VAL A 174 16.13 -11.36 -6.78
C VAL A 174 15.14 -11.17 -7.92
N MET A 175 14.81 -9.92 -8.26
CA MET A 175 13.93 -9.57 -9.37
C MET A 175 14.47 -10.12 -10.70
N ARG A 176 15.76 -9.92 -10.97
CA ARG A 176 16.40 -10.30 -12.23
C ARG A 176 16.56 -11.82 -12.37
N TRP A 177 16.99 -12.50 -11.31
CA TRP A 177 17.44 -13.89 -11.39
C TRP A 177 16.42 -14.91 -10.93
N PHE A 178 15.41 -14.51 -10.14
CA PHE A 178 14.39 -15.42 -9.63
C PHE A 178 12.97 -14.98 -10.06
N ASP A 179 12.54 -13.78 -9.69
CA ASP A 179 11.14 -13.39 -9.85
C ASP A 179 10.72 -13.33 -11.33
N MET A 180 11.45 -12.58 -12.17
CA MET A 180 11.15 -12.50 -13.60
C MET A 180 11.20 -13.85 -14.35
N PRO A 181 12.23 -14.71 -14.20
CA PRO A 181 12.24 -15.99 -14.89
C PRO A 181 11.13 -16.93 -14.43
N VAL A 182 10.88 -17.03 -13.12
CA VAL A 182 9.80 -17.87 -12.57
C VAL A 182 8.44 -17.37 -13.05
N ARG A 183 8.20 -16.05 -13.02
CA ARG A 183 6.96 -15.45 -13.51
C ARG A 183 6.73 -15.73 -14.99
N ARG A 184 7.79 -15.66 -15.83
CA ARG A 184 7.71 -16.01 -17.26
C ARG A 184 7.41 -17.49 -17.46
N TRP A 185 8.00 -18.37 -16.66
CA TRP A 185 7.76 -19.81 -16.72
C TRP A 185 6.31 -20.15 -16.36
N LEU A 186 5.79 -19.66 -15.22
CA LEU A 186 4.41 -19.85 -14.80
C LEU A 186 3.41 -19.29 -15.81
N SER A 187 3.63 -18.07 -16.31
CA SER A 187 2.73 -17.43 -17.28
C SER A 187 2.64 -18.21 -18.60
N LYS A 188 3.73 -18.89 -19.01
CA LYS A 188 3.72 -19.77 -20.19
C LYS A 188 2.97 -21.08 -19.90
N SER A 189 3.12 -21.63 -18.70
CA SER A 189 2.44 -22.88 -18.32
C SER A 189 0.94 -22.73 -18.15
N MET A 190 0.45 -21.59 -17.65
CA MET A 190 -0.98 -21.31 -17.46
C MET A 190 -1.72 -20.88 -18.73
N ARG A 191 -1.00 -20.63 -19.83
CA ARG A 191 -1.58 -20.29 -21.15
C ARG A 191 -1.83 -21.53 -22.02
N LYS A 192 -1.43 -22.71 -21.55
CA LYS A 192 -1.83 -24.02 -22.12
C LYS A 192 -3.07 -24.52 -21.39
#